data_AF-A0A842TWA0-F1
#
_entry.id   AF-A0A842TWA0-F1
#
_cell.length_a   1.000
_cell.length_b   1.000
_cell.length_c   1.000
_cell.angle_alpha   90.00
_cell.angle_beta   90.00
_cell.angle_gamma   90.00
#
_symmetry.space_group_name_H-M   'P 1'
#
loop_
_entity.id
_entity.type
_entity.pdbx_description
1 polymer ?
#
loop_
_entity_poly.entity_id
_entity_poly.type
_entity_poly.pdbx_seq_one_letter_code
_entity_poly.pdbx_strand_id
1 'polypeptide(L)' 'MKQKISISIDEELIKRIDNILEHGLFRNKSHFIEYAANKLAGEKDETEQ' A
#
# COMPACT_ATOMS: atom_id res chain seq x y z
N MET A 1 -8.72 11.33 -8.37
CA MET A 1 -7.90 12.30 -7.60
C MET A 1 -7.58 11.67 -6.25
N LYS A 2 -6.33 11.75 -5.77
CA LYS A 2 -5.94 11.16 -4.48
C LYS A 2 -5.94 12.20 -3.36
N GLN A 3 -6.37 11.82 -2.17
CA GLN A 3 -6.32 12.65 -0.96
C GLN A 3 -5.08 12.29 -0.14
N LYS A 4 -4.38 13.29 0.41
CA LYS A 4 -3.24 13.05 1.30
C LYS A 4 -3.75 12.88 2.73
N ILE A 5 -3.38 11.77 3.38
CA ILE A 5 -3.67 11.51 4.79
C ILE A 5 -2.36 11.37 5.58
N SER A 6 -2.42 11.64 6.88
CA SER A 6 -1.33 11.42 7.83
C SER A 6 -1.81 10.40 8.86
N ILE A 7 -1.09 9.30 9.01
CA ILE A 7 -1.42 8.22 9.95
C ILE A 7 -0.17 7.79 10.70
N SER A 8 -0.35 7.32 11.93
CA SER A 8 0.70 6.68 12.71
C SER A 8 0.71 5.19 12.40
N ILE A 9 1.88 4.66 12.05
CA ILE A 9 2.11 3.24 11.77
C ILE A 9 3.31 2.78 12.59
N ASP A 10 3.24 1.54 13.08
CA ASP A 10 4.34 0.90 13.79
C ASP A 10 5.63 0.84 12.93
N GLU A 11 6.78 1.10 13.54
CA GLU A 11 8.07 1.15 12.84
C GLU A 11 8.44 -0.20 12.22
N GLU A 12 8.14 -1.31 12.88
CA GLU A 12 8.41 -2.65 12.37
C GLU A 12 7.60 -2.92 11.11
N LEU A 13 6.35 -2.45 11.08
CA LEU A 13 5.51 -2.55 9.89
C LEU A 13 6.08 -1.71 8.73
N ILE A 14 6.58 -0.49 8.99
CA ILE A 14 7.24 0.33 7.97
C ILE A 14 8.45 -0.39 7.38
N LYS A 15 9.29 -1.01 8.20
CA LYS A 15 10.46 -1.78 7.73
C LYS A 15 10.07 -2.95 6.85
N ARG A 16 9.01 -3.69 7.22
CA ARG A 16 8.49 -4.79 6.39
C ARG A 16 7.99 -4.28 5.04
N ILE A 17 7.32 -3.13 5.01
CA ILE A 17 6.87 -2.49 3.76
C ILE A 17 8.06 -2.09 2.89
N ASP A 18 9.11 -1.50 3.47
CA ASP A 18 10.33 -1.12 2.75
C ASP A 18 10.99 -2.34 2.07
N ASN A 19 11.13 -3.47 2.78
CA ASN A 19 11.65 -4.72 2.18
C ASN A 19 10.80 -5.21 1.00
N ILE A 20 9.46 -5.14 1.11
CA ILE A 20 8.55 -5.54 0.02
C ILE A 20 8.73 -4.65 -1.21
N LEU A 21 9.02 -3.36 -1.01
CA LEU A 21 9.25 -2.41 -2.10
C LEU A 21 10.54 -2.72 -2.89
N GLU A 22 11.57 -3.27 -2.24
CA GLU A 22 12.82 -3.65 -2.90
C GLU A 22 12.62 -4.78 -3.93
N HIS A 23 11.58 -5.60 -3.77
CA HIS A 23 11.23 -6.66 -4.71
C HIS A 23 10.45 -6.19 -5.94
N GLY A 24 10.19 -4.88 -6.08
CA GLY A 24 9.61 -4.28 -7.29
C GLY A 24 8.09 -4.46 -7.45
N LEU A 25 7.41 -5.09 -6.49
CA LEU A 25 5.96 -5.31 -6.52
C LEU A 25 5.14 -4.01 -6.37
N PHE A 26 5.71 -2.98 -5.73
CA PHE A 26 5.03 -1.70 -5.51
C PHE A 26 5.96 -0.52 -5.81
N ARG A 27 5.38 0.59 -6.30
CA ARG A 27 6.13 1.79 -6.69
C ARG A 27 6.62 2.62 -5.50
N ASN A 28 5.90 2.59 -4.38
CA ASN A 28 6.18 3.32 -3.15
C ASN A 28 5.23 2.86 -2.02
N LYS A 29 5.46 3.35 -0.80
CA LYS A 29 4.63 3.08 0.39
C LYS A 29 3.15 3.41 0.16
N SER A 30 2.85 4.54 -0.48
CA SER A 30 1.46 4.93 -0.74
C SER A 30 0.75 3.93 -1.66
N HIS A 31 1.42 3.40 -2.68
CA HIS A 31 0.86 2.37 -3.56
C HIS A 31 0.59 1.06 -2.79
N PHE A 32 1.50 0.66 -1.90
CA PHE A 32 1.29 -0.50 -1.04
C PHE A 32 0.09 -0.33 -0.10
N ILE A 33 0.02 0.80 0.61
CA ILE A 33 -1.06 1.07 1.56
C ILE A 33 -2.41 1.19 0.84
N GLU A 34 -2.46 1.82 -0.33
CA GLU A 34 -3.67 1.92 -1.14
C GLU A 34 -4.15 0.54 -1.62
N TYR A 35 -3.24 -0.31 -2.11
CA TYR A 35 -3.58 -1.69 -2.49
C TYR A 35 -4.15 -2.48 -1.31
N ALA A 36 -3.48 -2.43 -0.16
CA ALA A 36 -3.93 -3.13 1.04
C ALA A 36 -5.29 -2.60 1.56
N ALA A 37 -5.49 -1.27 1.52
CA ALA A 37 -6.73 -0.63 1.92
C ALA A 37 -7.88 -1.03 1.00
N ASN A 38 -7.68 -1.01 -0.33
CA ASN A 38 -8.71 -1.42 -1.30
C ASN A 38 -9.11 -2.88 -1.12
N LYS A 39 -8.11 -3.77 -0.92
CA LYS A 39 -8.35 -5.20 -0.69
C LYS A 39 -9.19 -5.47 0.57
N LEU A 40 -9.01 -4.65 1.61
CA LEU A 40 -9.75 -4.79 2.88
C LEU A 40 -11.10 -4.05 2.87
N ALA A 41 -11.20 -2.93 2.15
CA ALA A 41 -12.42 -2.12 2.05
C ALA A 41 -13.51 -2.76 1.17
N GLY A 42 -13.18 -3.86 0.46
CA GLY A 42 -14.13 -4.60 -0.37
C GLY A 42 -14.35 -3.99 -1.76
N GLU A 43 -13.38 -3.22 -2.27
CA GLU A 43 -13.43 -2.70 -3.64
C GLU A 43 -13.03 -3.77 -4.66
N LYS A 44 -13.78 -3.81 -5.77
CA LYS A 44 -13.73 -4.82 -6.83
C LYS A 44 -12.39 -4.78 -7.57
N ASP A 45 -11.81 -5.96 -7.78
CA ASP A 45 -10.75 -6.21 -8.76
C ASP A 45 -10.94 -5.41 -10.06
N GLU A 46 -10.05 -4.43 -10.31
CA GLU A 46 -9.80 -3.84 -11.64
C GLU A 46 -8.31 -4.01 -12.02
N THR A 47 -7.60 -4.99 -11.45
CA THR A 47 -6.20 -5.28 -11.82
C THR A 47 -6.01 -6.70 -12.34
N GLU A 48 -6.81 -7.05 -13.34
CA GLU A 48 -6.39 -7.94 -14.41
C GLU A 48 -6.36 -7.13 -15.72
N GLN A 49 -5.17 -6.71 -16.14
CA GLN A 49 -4.74 -6.55 -17.54
C GLN A 49 -3.26 -6.14 -17.62
#